data_AF-A0A5K0V4P7-F1
#
_entry.id   AF-A0A5K0V4P7-F1
#
_cell.length_a   1.000
_cell.length_b   1.000
_cell.length_c   1.000
_cell.angle_alpha   90.00
_cell.angle_beta   90.00
_cell.angle_gamma   90.00
#
_symmetry.space_group_name_H-M   'P 1'
#
loop_
_entity.id
_entity.type
_entity.pdbx_description
1 polymer ?
#
loop_
_entity_poly.entity_id
_entity_poly.type
_entity_poly.pdbx_seq_one_letter_code
_entity_poly.pdbx_strand_id
1 'polypeptide(L)'
;EQHACSDFGGFAQPLFLLPAEEANICPCSSAESPSKVGLDESHSLYSVQLHTSSYLNSGLDVSASLLICLIGENGDSILQRILSMPSVNSNRLEEMDTADRVCFQRGSVDHLTFRGPQLSKLQALWVGVDS
;
A
#
# COMPACT_ATOMS: atom_id res chain seq x y z
N GLU A 1 -41.65 2.35 -3.46
CA GLU A 1 -41.05 2.02 -2.15
C GLU A 1 -39.65 2.63 -2.08
N GLN A 2 -39.36 3.38 -1.02
CA GLN A 2 -38.03 3.96 -0.79
C GLN A 2 -37.22 2.89 -0.05
N HIS A 3 -36.21 2.31 -0.72
CA HIS A 3 -35.20 1.53 -0.02
C HIS A 3 -34.32 2.50 0.74
N ALA A 4 -34.63 2.70 2.02
CA ALA A 4 -33.69 3.27 2.97
C ALA A 4 -32.43 2.39 2.96
N CYS A 5 -31.33 2.93 2.40
CA CYS A 5 -30.00 2.35 2.54
C CYS A 5 -29.67 2.35 4.04
N SER A 6 -29.86 1.19 4.66
CA SER A 6 -29.67 1.01 6.09
C SER A 6 -28.17 0.82 6.36
N ASP A 7 -27.63 1.74 7.16
CA ASP A 7 -26.43 1.63 8.02
C ASP A 7 -25.14 1.07 7.43
N PHE A 8 -24.30 1.95 6.88
CA PHE A 8 -22.84 1.76 6.82
C PHE A 8 -22.15 2.12 8.14
N GLY A 9 -22.73 1.73 9.29
CA GLY A 9 -22.17 1.99 10.62
C GLY A 9 -21.00 1.10 11.04
N GLY A 10 -20.46 0.29 10.11
CA GLY A 10 -19.51 -0.78 10.42
C GLY A 10 -18.09 -0.61 9.87
N PHE A 11 -17.77 0.50 9.19
CA PHE A 11 -16.41 0.72 8.69
C PHE A 11 -15.53 1.35 9.77
N ALA A 12 -14.31 0.83 9.93
CA ALA A 12 -13.30 1.46 10.78
C ALA A 12 -13.06 2.89 10.28
N GLN A 13 -13.25 3.88 11.15
CA GLN A 13 -13.11 5.28 10.76
C GLN A 13 -11.67 5.73 11.02
N PRO A 14 -10.92 6.18 9.99
CA PRO A 14 -9.64 6.81 10.23
C PRO A 14 -9.87 8.17 10.91
N LEU A 15 -9.27 8.36 12.09
CA LEU A 15 -9.37 9.58 12.89
C LEU A 15 -8.13 10.46 12.73
N PHE A 16 -6.95 9.84 12.71
CA PHE A 16 -5.67 10.54 12.59
C PHE A 16 -4.84 9.90 11.49
N LEU A 17 -4.42 10.70 10.51
CA LEU A 17 -3.50 10.25 9.49
C LEU A 17 -2.08 10.55 9.94
N LEU A 18 -1.31 9.50 10.19
CA LEU A 18 0.08 9.55 10.62
C LEU A 18 1.01 9.58 9.40
N PRO A 19 2.13 10.32 9.48
CA PRO A 19 3.13 10.33 8.42
C PRO A 19 3.85 8.99 8.34
N ALA A 20 4.12 8.52 7.13
CA ALA A 20 4.90 7.32 6.87
C ALA A 20 5.86 7.58 5.69
N GLU A 21 6.93 6.79 5.63
CA GLU A 21 7.86 6.82 4.50
C GLU A 21 7.17 6.34 3.22
N GLU A 22 7.68 6.77 2.06
CA GLU A 22 7.18 6.32 0.77
C GLU A 22 7.32 4.80 0.62
N ALA A 23 6.30 4.16 0.02
CA ALA A 23 6.31 2.73 -0.20
C ALA A 23 7.32 2.30 -1.27
N ASN A 24 8.12 1.29 -0.93
CA ASN A 24 9.00 0.59 -1.86
C ASN A 24 8.28 -0.65 -2.39
N ILE A 25 8.32 -0.86 -3.71
CA ILE A 25 7.68 -2.00 -4.38
C ILE A 25 8.75 -3.01 -4.79
N CYS A 26 8.59 -4.26 -4.38
CA CYS A 26 9.43 -5.39 -4.77
C CYS A 26 8.56 -6.44 -5.48
N PRO A 27 8.66 -6.64 -6.80
CA PRO A 27 7.92 -7.71 -7.49
C PRO A 27 8.62 -9.07 -7.24
N CYS A 28 8.08 -9.85 -6.29
CA CYS A 28 8.34 -11.27 -5.98
C CYS A 28 9.77 -11.86 -5.90
N SER A 29 9.97 -12.60 -4.79
CA SER A 29 10.91 -13.69 -4.47
C SER A 29 12.29 -13.40 -3.87
N SER A 30 12.72 -12.15 -3.74
CA SER A 30 13.81 -11.89 -2.80
C SER A 30 13.20 -11.65 -1.43
N ALA A 31 13.13 -12.71 -0.62
CA ALA A 31 12.95 -12.60 0.81
C ALA A 31 14.21 -11.95 1.39
N GLU A 32 14.46 -10.70 1.03
CA GLU A 32 15.47 -9.90 1.69
C GLU A 32 14.84 -9.60 3.03
N SER A 33 15.26 -10.40 4.02
CA SER A 33 15.03 -10.12 5.41
C SER A 33 15.20 -8.62 5.60
N PRO A 34 14.17 -7.89 6.06
CA PRO A 34 14.24 -6.46 6.18
C PRO A 34 15.51 -6.16 6.96
N SER A 35 16.46 -5.50 6.31
CA SER A 35 17.74 -5.20 6.91
C SER A 35 17.41 -4.53 8.25
N LYS A 36 17.93 -5.10 9.34
CA LYS A 36 17.78 -4.62 10.72
C LYS A 36 18.51 -3.28 10.88
N VAL A 37 18.17 -2.31 10.05
CA VAL A 37 18.53 -0.91 10.21
C VAL A 37 17.63 -0.43 11.33
N GLY A 38 18.29 -0.17 12.47
CA GLY A 38 17.74 0.05 13.81
C GLY A 38 16.27 0.47 13.79
N LEU A 39 15.40 -0.46 14.17
CA LEU A 39 14.06 -0.05 14.58
C LEU A 39 14.23 0.74 15.85
N ASP A 40 14.08 2.06 15.74
CA ASP A 40 13.62 2.84 16.88
C ASP A 40 12.27 2.24 17.31
N GLU A 41 12.05 2.05 18.62
CA GLU A 41 10.88 1.31 19.15
C GLU A 41 9.54 1.96 18.76
N SER A 42 9.57 3.17 18.22
CA SER A 42 8.42 3.97 17.77
C SER A 42 7.96 3.68 16.33
N HIS A 43 8.78 3.00 15.51
CA HIS A 43 8.49 2.71 14.10
C HIS A 43 8.26 1.22 13.84
N SER A 44 7.41 0.92 12.86
CA SER A 44 7.12 -0.41 12.37
C SER A 44 7.30 -0.50 10.86
N LEU A 45 7.66 -1.69 10.38
CA LEU A 45 7.69 -2.01 8.96
C LEU A 45 6.37 -2.68 8.57
N TYR A 46 5.66 -2.07 7.62
CA TYR A 46 4.45 -2.63 7.05
C TYR A 46 4.76 -3.29 5.71
N SER A 47 4.12 -4.42 5.46
CA SER A 47 4.32 -5.25 4.29
C SER A 47 2.95 -5.70 3.77
N VAL A 48 2.62 -5.36 2.53
CA VAL A 48 1.37 -5.75 1.88
C VAL A 48 1.70 -6.47 0.58
N GLN A 49 0.99 -7.56 0.33
CA GLN A 49 1.08 -8.31 -0.92
C GLN A 49 -0.26 -8.23 -1.65
N LEU A 50 -0.23 -7.79 -2.90
CA LEU A 50 -1.40 -7.63 -3.74
C LEU A 50 -1.35 -8.62 -4.89
N HIS A 51 -2.46 -9.32 -5.10
CA HIS A 51 -2.62 -10.29 -6.18
C HIS A 51 -3.67 -9.76 -7.14
N THR A 52 -3.21 -9.32 -8.30
CA THR A 52 -4.10 -8.87 -9.36
C THR A 52 -4.60 -10.08 -10.13
N SER A 53 -5.91 -10.26 -10.22
CA SER A 53 -6.48 -11.41 -10.92
C SER A 53 -6.02 -11.48 -12.39
N SER A 54 -6.10 -12.66 -13.01
CA SER A 54 -5.78 -12.86 -14.43
C SER A 54 -6.97 -12.62 -15.38
N TYR A 55 -8.06 -12.00 -14.90
CA TYR A 55 -9.21 -11.63 -15.73
C TYR A 55 -8.86 -10.51 -16.72
N LEU A 56 -9.62 -10.40 -17.81
CA LEU A 56 -9.44 -9.30 -18.75
C LEU A 56 -9.74 -7.97 -18.04
N ASN A 57 -8.91 -6.95 -18.27
CA ASN A 57 -9.03 -5.61 -17.68
C ASN A 57 -8.97 -5.57 -16.14
N SER A 58 -8.35 -6.57 -15.51
CA SER A 58 -8.10 -6.57 -14.07
C SER A 58 -6.90 -5.71 -13.64
N GLY A 59 -6.04 -5.33 -14.59
CA GLY A 59 -4.87 -4.51 -14.32
C GLY A 59 -5.24 -3.04 -14.09
N LEU A 60 -4.42 -2.36 -13.30
CA LEU A 60 -4.54 -0.92 -13.09
C LEU A 60 -3.93 -0.15 -14.29
N ASP A 61 -4.55 0.96 -14.64
CA ASP A 61 -4.02 1.86 -15.68
C ASP A 61 -2.70 2.50 -15.23
N VAL A 62 -1.80 2.71 -16.18
CA VAL A 62 -0.47 3.30 -15.97
C VAL A 62 -0.51 4.73 -15.41
N SER A 63 -1.58 5.49 -15.69
CA SER A 63 -1.77 6.83 -15.15
C SER A 63 -2.39 6.85 -13.75
N ALA A 64 -2.96 5.73 -13.32
CA ALA A 64 -3.63 5.62 -12.04
C ALA A 64 -2.65 5.25 -10.91
N SER A 65 -3.10 5.48 -9.68
CA SER A 65 -2.40 5.13 -8.46
C SER A 65 -3.28 4.29 -7.56
N LEU A 66 -2.68 3.41 -6.78
CA LEU A 66 -3.35 2.68 -5.72
C LEU A 66 -3.18 3.43 -4.40
N LEU A 67 -4.26 3.55 -3.64
CA LEU A 67 -4.27 4.07 -2.28
C LEU A 67 -4.47 2.93 -1.30
N ILE A 68 -3.54 2.77 -0.36
CA ILE A 68 -3.60 1.77 0.72
C ILE A 68 -3.64 2.51 2.05
N CYS A 69 -4.73 2.34 2.81
CA CYS A 69 -4.85 2.89 4.15
C CYS A 69 -4.90 1.77 5.19
N LEU A 70 -3.92 1.73 6.09
CA LEU A 70 -3.96 0.88 7.28
C LEU A 70 -4.59 1.66 8.43
N ILE A 71 -5.56 1.07 9.13
CA ILE A 71 -6.28 1.72 10.23
C ILE A 71 -6.17 0.85 11.47
N GLY A 72 -5.61 1.39 12.55
CA GLY A 72 -5.57 0.77 13.87
C GLY A 72 -6.90 0.91 14.62
N GLU A 73 -7.11 0.08 15.64
CA GLU A 73 -8.31 0.10 16.50
C GLU A 73 -8.57 1.45 17.18
N ASN A 74 -7.52 2.27 17.36
CA ASN A 74 -7.64 3.62 17.93
C ASN A 74 -8.03 4.69 16.89
N GLY A 75 -8.17 4.33 15.61
CA GLY A 75 -8.42 5.25 14.51
C GLY A 75 -7.16 5.92 13.94
N ASP A 76 -5.97 5.69 14.53
CA ASP A 76 -4.71 6.06 13.91
C ASP A 76 -4.54 5.29 12.59
N SER A 77 -4.10 5.99 11.55
CA SER A 77 -4.05 5.45 10.21
C SER A 77 -2.81 5.87 9.44
N ILE A 78 -2.40 5.07 8.47
CA ILE A 78 -1.31 5.35 7.55
C ILE A 78 -1.83 5.17 6.14
N LEU A 79 -1.72 6.20 5.30
CA LEU A 79 -2.10 6.19 3.89
C LEU A 79 -0.85 6.19 3.01
N GLN A 80 -0.81 5.26 2.07
CA GLN A 80 0.23 5.14 1.05
C GLN A 80 -0.38 5.29 -0.33
N ARG A 81 0.22 6.18 -1.13
CA ARG A 81 -0.08 6.30 -2.55
C ARG A 81 1.02 5.60 -3.34
N ILE A 82 0.62 4.67 -4.20
CA ILE A 82 1.53 3.82 -4.95
C ILE A 82 1.23 4.01 -6.43
N LEU A 83 2.20 4.53 -7.17
CA LEU A 83 2.06 4.75 -8.60
C LEU A 83 2.06 3.40 -9.33
N SER A 84 1.18 3.23 -10.33
CA SER A 84 1.26 2.05 -11.21
C SER A 84 2.57 2.05 -12.01
N MET A 85 3.05 3.24 -12.38
CA MET A 85 4.34 3.45 -13.04
C MET A 85 5.24 4.31 -12.15
N PRO A 86 6.37 3.79 -11.63
CA PRO A 86 7.34 4.63 -10.95
C PRO A 86 7.92 5.68 -11.91
N SER A 87 8.04 6.92 -11.45
CA SER A 87 8.66 8.00 -12.24
C SER A 87 10.18 7.84 -12.24
N VAL A 88 10.80 8.00 -13.41
CA VAL A 88 12.25 7.85 -13.66
C VAL A 88 13.12 8.86 -12.86
N ASN A 89 12.51 9.80 -12.13
CA ASN A 89 13.22 10.93 -11.49
C ASN A 89 13.53 10.76 -10.00
N SER A 90 13.41 9.56 -9.41
CA SER A 90 13.89 9.34 -8.05
C SER A 90 15.41 9.16 -8.07
N ASN A 91 16.14 10.17 -7.63
CA ASN A 91 17.61 10.24 -7.55
C ASN A 91 18.18 9.32 -6.44
N ARG A 92 17.59 8.14 -6.21
CA ARG A 92 17.96 7.22 -5.12
C ARG A 92 17.89 5.77 -5.59
N LEU A 93 19.05 5.11 -5.45
CA LEU A 93 19.35 3.67 -5.64
C LEU A 93 19.43 3.24 -7.12
N GLU A 94 20.60 3.03 -7.75
CA GLU A 94 21.66 2.04 -7.42
C GLU A 94 21.07 0.78 -6.77
N GLU A 95 21.05 -0.29 -7.57
CA GLU A 95 20.55 -1.66 -7.33
C GLU A 95 19.07 -1.96 -7.65
N MET A 96 18.95 -2.66 -8.78
CA MET A 96 17.92 -3.64 -9.14
C MET A 96 16.68 -3.10 -9.88
N ASP A 97 16.82 -2.96 -11.21
CA ASP A 97 15.88 -3.35 -12.29
C ASP A 97 14.35 -3.11 -12.10
N THR A 98 13.99 -2.14 -11.25
CA THR A 98 12.61 -1.79 -10.87
C THR A 98 12.13 -0.51 -11.55
N ALA A 99 13.04 0.26 -12.15
CA ALA A 99 12.75 1.55 -12.79
C ALA A 99 11.84 1.45 -14.04
N ASP A 100 11.73 0.26 -14.65
CA ASP A 100 10.98 0.06 -15.91
C ASP A 100 9.72 -0.82 -15.77
N ARG A 101 9.27 -1.13 -14.54
CA ARG A 101 8.22 -2.13 -14.33
C ARG A 101 6.91 -1.54 -13.82
N VAL A 102 5.85 -1.74 -14.63
CA VAL A 102 4.47 -1.38 -14.30
C VAL A 102 3.93 -2.33 -13.23
N CYS A 103 3.40 -1.77 -12.13
CA CYS A 103 2.79 -2.52 -11.03
C CYS A 103 1.29 -2.75 -11.29
N PHE A 104 0.72 -3.72 -10.55
CA PHE A 104 -0.72 -4.02 -10.55
C PHE A 104 -1.24 -4.46 -11.92
N GLN A 105 -0.40 -5.19 -12.66
CA GLN A 105 -0.74 -5.71 -13.98
C GLN A 105 -1.59 -6.98 -13.87
N ARG A 106 -2.32 -7.30 -14.93
CA ARG A 106 -3.11 -8.53 -14.99
C ARG A 106 -2.25 -9.76 -14.63
N GLY A 107 -2.66 -10.49 -13.59
CA GLY A 107 -1.94 -11.68 -13.11
C GLY A 107 -0.68 -11.40 -12.31
N SER A 108 -0.40 -10.14 -11.93
CA SER A 108 0.76 -9.78 -11.13
C SER A 108 0.59 -10.13 -9.65
N VAL A 109 1.73 -10.33 -8.99
CA VAL A 109 1.85 -10.33 -7.54
C VAL A 109 2.84 -9.23 -7.16
N ASP A 110 2.35 -8.19 -6.53
CA ASP A 110 3.12 -7.00 -6.17
C ASP A 110 3.31 -6.97 -4.65
N HIS A 111 4.55 -6.89 -4.18
CA HIS A 111 4.88 -6.72 -2.76
C HIS A 111 5.24 -5.26 -2.52
N LEU A 112 4.58 -4.62 -1.57
CA LEU A 112 4.92 -3.27 -1.13
C LEU A 112 5.34 -3.26 0.34
N THR A 113 6.34 -2.46 0.65
CA THR A 113 6.80 -2.24 2.03
C THR A 113 6.99 -0.77 2.30
N PHE A 114 6.60 -0.32 3.49
CA PHE A 114 6.81 1.06 3.94
C PHE A 114 7.02 1.09 5.43
N ARG A 115 7.81 2.06 5.89
CA ARG A 115 8.00 2.33 7.32
C ARG A 115 7.00 3.39 7.77
N GLY A 116 6.51 3.26 8.98
CA GLY A 116 5.67 4.27 9.61
C GLY A 116 5.64 4.09 11.13
N PRO A 117 4.93 4.96 11.84
CA PRO A 117 4.70 4.81 13.27
C PRO A 117 4.06 3.46 13.56
N GLN A 118 4.37 2.89 14.72
CA GLN A 118 3.69 1.69 15.18
C GLN A 118 2.20 1.98 15.43
N LEU A 119 1.33 1.38 14.61
CA LEU A 119 -0.10 1.42 14.83
C LEU A 119 -0.46 0.46 15.97
N SER A 120 -1.60 0.74 16.61
CA SER A 120 -2.31 -0.27 17.40
C SER A 120 -2.68 -1.48 16.52
N LYS A 121 -3.30 -2.49 17.13
CA LYS A 121 -3.80 -3.65 16.38
C LYS A 121 -4.61 -3.16 15.16
N LEU A 122 -4.25 -3.66 13.98
CA LEU A 122 -4.93 -3.28 12.74
C LEU A 122 -6.39 -3.72 12.81
N GLN A 123 -7.28 -2.75 12.62
CA GLN A 123 -8.72 -2.94 12.58
C GLN A 123 -9.20 -3.10 11.14
N ALA A 124 -8.62 -2.34 10.20
CA ALA A 124 -9.01 -2.37 8.80
C ALA A 124 -7.86 -2.03 7.86
N LEU A 125 -8.04 -2.50 6.62
CA LEU A 125 -7.27 -2.11 5.45
C LEU A 125 -8.27 -1.56 4.42
N TRP A 126 -8.06 -0.33 3.97
CA TRP A 126 -8.81 0.24 2.85
C TRP A 126 -7.93 0.27 1.61
N VAL A 127 -8.52 -0.10 0.48
CA VAL A 127 -7.87 -0.06 -0.83
C VAL A 127 -8.74 0.81 -1.74
N GLY A 128 -8.13 1.85 -2.30
CA GLY A 128 -8.76 2.77 -3.24
C GLY A 128 -7.94 2.90 -4.51
N VAL A 129 -8.58 3.38 -5.57
CA VAL A 129 -7.92 3.77 -6.81
C VAL A 129 -8.03 5.29 -6.94
N ASP A 130 -6.92 5.93 -7.30
CA ASP A 130 -6.83 7.36 -7.59
C ASP A 130 -6.46 7.51 -9.07
N SER A 131 -7.42 8.00 -9.88
CA SER A 131 -7.40 8.00 -11.35
C SER A 131 -7.59 9.38 -11.93
#